data_AF-A0A8X8KCX6-F1
#
_entry.id   AF-A0A8X8KCX6-F1
#
_cell.length_a   1.000
_cell.length_b   1.000
_cell.length_c   1.000
_cell.angle_alpha   90.00
_cell.angle_beta   90.00
_cell.angle_gamma   90.00
#
_symmetry.space_group_name_H-M   'P 1'
#
loop_
_entity.id
_entity.type
_entity.pdbx_description
1 polymer ?
#
loop_
_entity_poly.entity_id
_entity_poly.type
_entity_poly.pdbx_seq_one_letter_code
_entity_poly.pdbx_strand_id
1 'polypeptide(L)'
;MKSLLIPSLLAGCAILFSSTALAAEFPLPAAGSNMVGQLQVVIARHQDTLLDIARHYDVGYNEIRAANPGVDPWLPGAGTRVLVPTQYILPPKPWTGIIINVPERRLFYFPPGQNVVYTYPVGIFRPKWPNPLGSTRIIAKVKSPTWTVPKNIQEEHAKAGEPIPAFFPAGPDNPMGELALETGWSQIFIHGTNKPWGVGMRVSHGCFHVYPENEVQLFKMVKVGTPVTTIDQPYVVGTNGNGQLYLQSFKPVEAYAKGGNAQQRAVDA
;
A
#
# COMPACT_ATOMS: atom_id res chain seq x y z
N MET A 1 67.63 -18.85 -4.22
CA MET A 1 66.83 -18.75 -2.98
C MET A 1 66.37 -17.31 -2.80
N LYS A 2 65.13 -17.13 -2.33
CA LYS A 2 64.36 -15.89 -2.10
C LYS A 2 63.39 -15.50 -3.22
N SER A 3 62.23 -16.16 -3.18
CA SER A 3 60.97 -15.71 -3.76
C SER A 3 60.43 -14.49 -3.00
N LEU A 4 60.16 -13.39 -3.69
CA LEU A 4 59.39 -12.26 -3.16
C LEU A 4 57.90 -12.50 -3.47
N LEU A 5 57.10 -12.69 -2.42
CA LEU A 5 55.64 -12.68 -2.47
C LEU A 5 55.16 -11.23 -2.36
N ILE A 6 54.44 -10.73 -3.36
CA ILE A 6 53.69 -9.48 -3.31
C ILE A 6 52.26 -9.83 -2.89
N PRO A 7 51.74 -9.33 -1.76
CA PRO A 7 50.33 -9.52 -1.44
C PRO A 7 49.50 -8.48 -2.19
N SER A 8 48.71 -8.95 -3.16
CA SER A 8 47.66 -8.17 -3.81
C SER A 8 46.54 -7.89 -2.81
N LEU A 9 46.45 -6.64 -2.35
CA LEU A 9 45.33 -6.17 -1.55
C LEU A 9 44.13 -5.93 -2.48
N LEU A 10 43.22 -6.90 -2.60
CA LEU A 10 41.89 -6.65 -3.18
C LEU A 10 41.09 -5.80 -2.19
N ALA A 11 41.03 -4.50 -2.43
CA ALA A 11 40.06 -3.62 -1.80
C ALA A 11 38.67 -3.93 -2.38
N GLY A 12 37.91 -4.79 -1.70
CA GLY A 12 36.50 -5.02 -1.98
C GLY A 12 35.71 -3.74 -1.71
N CYS A 13 35.28 -3.08 -2.78
CA CYS A 13 34.41 -1.92 -2.71
C CYS A 13 33.00 -2.39 -2.30
N ALA A 14 32.69 -2.35 -1.01
CA ALA A 14 31.35 -2.59 -0.50
C ALA A 14 30.48 -1.39 -0.84
N ILE A 15 29.66 -1.52 -1.90
CA ILE A 15 28.64 -0.53 -2.23
C ILE A 15 27.52 -0.69 -1.19
N LEU A 16 27.54 0.17 -0.17
CA LEU A 16 26.44 0.34 0.76
C LEU A 16 25.32 1.10 0.03
N PHE A 17 24.30 0.37 -0.41
CA PHE A 17 23.05 0.99 -0.83
C PHE A 17 22.32 1.48 0.42
N SER A 18 22.40 2.77 0.70
CA SER A 18 21.49 3.44 1.61
C SER A 18 20.12 3.53 0.94
N SER A 19 19.28 2.51 1.14
CA SER A 19 17.89 2.53 0.69
C SER A 19 17.09 3.49 1.58
N THR A 20 16.95 4.74 1.17
CA THR A 20 15.79 5.53 1.61
C THR A 20 14.55 4.77 1.17
N ALA A 21 13.61 4.52 2.09
CA ALA A 21 12.33 3.90 1.79
C ALA A 21 11.58 4.76 0.76
N LEU A 22 11.81 4.43 -0.52
CA LEU A 22 11.08 5.00 -1.64
C LEU A 22 9.92 4.06 -1.95
N ALA A 23 8.83 4.60 -2.52
CA ALA A 23 7.74 3.78 -3.00
C ALA A 23 8.24 2.71 -3.96
N ALA A 24 7.52 1.60 -4.06
CA ALA A 24 7.79 0.63 -5.10
C ALA A 24 7.43 1.24 -6.48
N GLU A 25 8.46 1.78 -7.16
CA GLU A 25 8.41 2.32 -8.53
C GLU A 25 8.78 1.23 -9.52
N PHE A 26 7.95 1.03 -10.54
CA PHE A 26 8.19 0.04 -11.58
C PHE A 26 7.97 0.62 -12.99
N PRO A 27 8.84 0.33 -13.96
CA PRO A 27 8.51 0.59 -15.35
C PRO A 27 7.26 -0.21 -15.73
N LEU A 28 6.40 0.37 -16.57
CA LEU A 28 5.26 -0.38 -17.08
C LEU A 28 5.74 -1.58 -17.92
N PRO A 29 5.06 -2.73 -17.82
CA PRO A 29 5.47 -3.94 -18.52
C PRO A 29 5.35 -3.79 -20.03
N ALA A 30 6.16 -4.58 -20.75
CA ALA A 30 6.07 -4.67 -22.21
C ALA A 30 4.70 -5.19 -22.68
N ALA A 31 4.38 -4.94 -23.96
CA ALA A 31 3.14 -5.41 -24.56
C ALA A 31 2.96 -6.93 -24.37
N GLY A 32 1.78 -7.34 -23.90
CA GLY A 32 1.45 -8.74 -23.59
C GLY A 32 1.69 -9.16 -22.13
N SER A 33 2.25 -8.29 -21.29
CA SER A 33 2.32 -8.49 -19.85
C SER A 33 1.60 -7.39 -19.09
N ASN A 34 1.07 -7.74 -17.92
CA ASN A 34 0.50 -6.83 -16.92
C ASN A 34 1.10 -7.05 -15.54
N MET A 35 2.33 -7.57 -15.46
CA MET A 35 3.01 -7.86 -14.20
C MET A 35 4.21 -6.95 -14.00
N VAL A 36 4.41 -6.49 -12.77
CA VAL A 36 5.58 -5.70 -12.36
C VAL A 36 6.18 -6.24 -11.06
N GLY A 37 7.44 -5.88 -10.79
CA GLY A 37 8.14 -6.31 -9.59
C GLY A 37 8.49 -7.80 -9.59
N GLN A 38 8.98 -8.27 -8.44
CA GLN A 38 9.50 -9.62 -8.25
C GLN A 38 9.30 -10.07 -6.81
N LEU A 39 9.08 -11.37 -6.59
CA LEU A 39 9.06 -11.92 -5.24
C LEU A 39 10.46 -11.88 -4.64
N GLN A 40 10.53 -11.54 -3.35
CA GLN A 40 11.78 -11.47 -2.61
C GLN A 40 11.70 -12.33 -1.36
N VAL A 41 12.83 -12.86 -0.91
CA VAL A 41 12.93 -13.54 0.39
C VAL A 41 14.01 -12.85 1.19
N VAL A 42 13.66 -12.47 2.41
CA VAL A 42 14.57 -11.83 3.35
C VAL A 42 14.75 -12.71 4.58
N ILE A 43 15.89 -12.57 5.24
CA ILE A 43 16.18 -13.31 6.47
C ILE A 43 15.95 -12.35 7.64
N ALA A 44 14.95 -12.66 8.47
CA ALA A 44 14.63 -11.85 9.63
C ALA A 44 15.79 -11.86 10.65
N ARG A 45 16.10 -10.69 11.20
CA ARG A 45 17.02 -10.52 12.32
C ARG A 45 16.24 -10.62 13.64
N HIS A 46 16.96 -10.74 14.75
CA HIS A 46 16.36 -10.89 16.07
C HIS A 46 15.41 -9.73 16.44
N GLN A 47 15.72 -8.51 15.99
CA GLN A 47 14.95 -7.31 16.29
C GLN A 47 13.86 -6.99 15.26
N ASP A 48 13.80 -7.70 14.13
CA ASP A 48 12.85 -7.38 13.07
C ASP A 48 11.45 -7.88 13.47
N THR A 49 10.43 -7.06 13.30
CA THR A 49 9.04 -7.54 13.23
C THR A 49 8.65 -7.76 11.76
N LEU A 50 7.59 -8.54 11.49
CA LEU A 50 7.05 -8.61 10.11
C LEU A 50 6.56 -7.24 9.64
N LEU A 51 6.10 -6.39 10.55
CA LEU A 51 5.62 -5.06 10.22
C LEU A 51 6.76 -4.12 9.83
N ASP A 52 7.91 -4.21 10.50
CA ASP A 52 9.12 -3.47 10.13
C ASP A 52 9.60 -3.88 8.74
N ILE A 53 9.65 -5.18 8.48
CA ILE A 53 9.98 -5.73 7.16
C ILE A 53 8.98 -5.21 6.12
N ALA A 54 7.68 -5.32 6.40
CA ALA A 54 6.65 -4.88 5.48
C ALA A 54 6.77 -3.39 5.15
N ARG A 55 6.93 -2.53 6.16
CA ARG A 55 7.11 -1.08 5.94
C ARG A 55 8.39 -0.78 5.17
N HIS A 56 9.49 -1.46 5.48
CA HIS A 56 10.77 -1.27 4.77
C HIS A 56 10.66 -1.58 3.27
N TYR A 57 9.90 -2.62 2.91
CA TYR A 57 9.67 -3.03 1.52
C TYR A 57 8.38 -2.48 0.90
N ASP A 58 7.74 -1.50 1.56
CA ASP A 58 6.48 -0.88 1.11
C ASP A 58 5.35 -1.90 0.82
N VAL A 59 5.14 -2.80 1.79
CA VAL A 59 4.14 -3.88 1.79
C VAL A 59 3.15 -3.65 2.94
N GLY A 60 1.88 -4.01 2.72
CA GLY A 60 0.83 -3.87 3.72
C GLY A 60 0.83 -4.99 4.76
N TYR A 61 0.32 -4.73 5.96
CA TYR A 61 0.28 -5.74 7.03
C TYR A 61 -0.40 -7.06 6.62
N ASN A 62 -1.57 -7.00 5.98
CA ASN A 62 -2.27 -8.22 5.60
C ASN A 62 -1.60 -8.93 4.41
N GLU A 63 -0.88 -8.18 3.57
CA GLU A 63 -0.14 -8.69 2.42
C GLU A 63 1.05 -9.54 2.91
N ILE A 64 1.89 -8.99 3.80
CA ILE A 64 3.04 -9.72 4.38
C ILE A 64 2.59 -10.94 5.19
N ARG A 65 1.50 -10.81 5.97
CA ARG A 65 1.03 -11.90 6.82
C ARG A 65 0.39 -13.03 6.00
N ALA A 66 -0.31 -12.71 4.91
CA ALA A 66 -0.87 -13.71 4.01
C ALA A 66 0.23 -14.48 3.26
N ALA A 67 1.32 -13.81 2.90
CA ALA A 67 2.48 -14.44 2.26
C ALA A 67 3.29 -15.35 3.20
N ASN A 68 3.16 -15.17 4.52
CA ASN A 68 3.95 -15.87 5.55
C ASN A 68 3.06 -16.53 6.61
N PRO A 69 2.24 -17.53 6.25
CA PRO A 69 1.40 -18.21 7.22
C PRO A 69 2.23 -18.89 8.31
N GLY A 70 1.84 -18.68 9.58
CA GLY A 70 2.51 -19.28 10.74
C GLY A 70 3.71 -18.50 11.28
N VAL A 71 4.16 -17.43 10.60
CA VAL A 71 5.19 -16.53 11.12
C VAL A 71 4.54 -15.51 12.06
N ASP A 72 5.07 -15.37 13.27
CA ASP A 72 4.57 -14.39 14.24
C ASP A 72 4.85 -12.95 13.74
N PRO A 73 3.83 -12.07 13.66
CA PRO A 73 4.03 -10.72 13.16
C PRO A 73 4.95 -9.84 14.00
N TRP A 74 5.05 -10.10 15.31
CA TRP A 74 5.82 -9.33 16.27
C TRP A 74 7.18 -9.95 16.57
N LEU A 75 7.30 -11.27 16.41
CA LEU A 75 8.55 -11.99 16.62
C LEU A 75 8.74 -13.10 15.57
N PRO A 76 9.10 -12.75 14.32
CA PRO A 76 9.40 -13.72 13.27
C PRO A 76 10.49 -14.72 13.67
N GLY A 77 11.42 -14.28 14.53
CA GLY A 77 12.58 -15.05 14.96
C GLY A 77 13.77 -14.88 14.01
N ALA A 78 14.97 -14.82 14.58
CA ALA A 78 16.20 -14.68 13.79
C ALA A 78 16.41 -15.89 12.88
N GLY A 79 16.77 -15.65 11.62
CA GLY A 79 16.98 -16.70 10.62
C GLY A 79 15.72 -17.14 9.87
N THR A 80 14.54 -16.65 10.28
CA THR A 80 13.28 -16.94 9.58
C THR A 80 13.30 -16.34 8.19
N ARG A 81 12.97 -17.17 7.18
CA ARG A 81 12.82 -16.75 5.79
C ARG A 81 11.45 -16.11 5.62
N VAL A 82 11.42 -14.80 5.39
CA VAL A 82 10.20 -14.04 5.16
C VAL A 82 10.05 -13.78 3.67
N LEU A 83 8.97 -14.27 3.08
CA LEU A 83 8.55 -13.95 1.71
C LEU A 83 7.97 -12.54 1.68
N VAL A 84 8.57 -11.67 0.87
CA VAL A 84 8.12 -10.30 0.65
C VAL A 84 7.45 -10.26 -0.73
N PRO A 85 6.12 -10.09 -0.81
CA PRO A 85 5.34 -10.24 -2.05
C PRO A 85 5.38 -8.99 -2.95
N THR A 86 6.56 -8.50 -3.31
CA THR A 86 6.75 -7.28 -4.14
C THR A 86 6.59 -7.52 -5.65
N GLN A 87 5.78 -8.51 -6.03
CA GLN A 87 5.35 -8.76 -7.41
C GLN A 87 3.85 -8.49 -7.52
N TYR A 88 3.46 -7.67 -8.48
CA TYR A 88 2.09 -7.20 -8.62
C TYR A 88 1.54 -7.51 -10.02
N ILE A 89 0.31 -8.01 -10.08
CA ILE A 89 -0.50 -7.99 -11.29
C ILE A 89 -1.22 -6.64 -11.31
N LEU A 90 -0.97 -5.85 -12.34
CA LEU A 90 -1.58 -4.53 -12.49
C LEU A 90 -3.10 -4.66 -12.68
N PRO A 91 -3.87 -3.68 -12.16
CA PRO A 91 -5.32 -3.69 -12.30
C PRO A 91 -5.75 -3.59 -13.78
N PRO A 92 -7.03 -3.88 -14.09
CA PRO A 92 -7.58 -3.71 -15.43
C PRO A 92 -7.31 -2.30 -15.99
N LYS A 93 -7.08 -2.23 -17.30
CA LYS A 93 -6.89 -0.97 -18.03
C LYS A 93 -8.19 -0.13 -18.01
N PRO A 94 -8.11 1.20 -18.18
CA PRO A 94 -6.92 1.99 -18.52
C PRO A 94 -6.03 2.31 -17.32
N TRP A 95 -4.71 2.24 -17.52
CA TRP A 95 -3.69 2.62 -16.55
C TRP A 95 -3.48 4.13 -16.52
N THR A 96 -4.41 4.84 -15.90
CA THR A 96 -4.42 6.31 -15.86
C THR A 96 -4.77 6.81 -14.46
N GLY A 97 -3.94 7.70 -13.91
CA GLY A 97 -4.18 8.30 -12.60
C GLY A 97 -4.08 7.29 -11.46
N ILE A 98 -4.94 7.42 -10.47
CA ILE A 98 -4.93 6.56 -9.28
C ILE A 98 -5.96 5.43 -9.46
N ILE A 99 -5.54 4.19 -9.27
CA ILE A 99 -6.42 3.03 -9.18
C ILE A 99 -6.20 2.35 -7.83
N ILE A 100 -7.25 2.19 -7.04
CA ILE A 100 -7.19 1.51 -5.74
C ILE A 100 -7.95 0.19 -5.84
N ASN A 101 -7.25 -0.92 -5.71
CA ASN A 101 -7.87 -2.23 -5.60
C ASN A 101 -8.09 -2.56 -4.13
N VAL A 102 -9.35 -2.51 -3.68
CA VAL A 102 -9.68 -2.56 -2.26
C VAL A 102 -9.41 -3.93 -1.60
N PRO A 103 -9.77 -5.07 -2.21
CA PRO A 103 -9.37 -6.39 -1.70
C PRO A 103 -7.87 -6.58 -1.54
N GLU A 104 -7.11 -6.12 -2.54
CA GLU A 104 -5.65 -6.15 -2.54
C GLU A 104 -5.05 -5.17 -1.53
N ARG A 105 -5.81 -4.14 -1.14
CA ARG A 105 -5.37 -3.04 -0.28
C ARG A 105 -4.14 -2.34 -0.85
N ARG A 106 -4.19 -2.08 -2.16
CA ARG A 106 -3.10 -1.46 -2.90
C ARG A 106 -3.62 -0.32 -3.77
N LEU A 107 -2.86 0.76 -3.77
CA LEU A 107 -3.03 1.91 -4.63
C LEU A 107 -1.95 1.87 -5.71
N PHE A 108 -2.37 1.95 -6.96
CA PHE A 108 -1.51 2.12 -8.12
C PHE A 108 -1.66 3.54 -8.66
N TYR A 109 -0.55 4.22 -8.91
CA TYR A 109 -0.52 5.53 -9.54
C TYR A 109 0.22 5.46 -10.87
N PHE A 110 -0.49 5.84 -11.93
CA PHE A 110 -0.02 5.93 -13.31
C PHE A 110 0.06 7.41 -13.70
N PRO A 111 1.23 8.05 -13.60
CA PRO A 111 1.37 9.46 -13.94
C PRO A 111 1.16 9.70 -15.44
N PRO A 112 0.55 10.84 -15.83
CA PRO A 112 0.34 11.14 -17.24
C PRO A 112 1.67 11.32 -17.97
N GLY A 113 1.79 10.68 -19.14
CA GLY A 113 2.96 10.80 -20.02
C GLY A 113 4.21 10.06 -19.54
N GLN A 114 4.10 9.21 -18.52
CA GLN A 114 5.23 8.42 -18.01
C GLN A 114 4.96 6.93 -18.16
N ASN A 115 5.98 6.16 -18.54
CA ASN A 115 5.91 4.71 -18.67
C ASN A 115 6.27 4.00 -17.35
N VAL A 116 5.62 4.42 -16.26
CA VAL A 116 5.91 3.98 -14.89
C VAL A 116 4.62 3.78 -14.10
N VAL A 117 4.67 2.90 -13.11
CA VAL A 117 3.64 2.75 -12.08
C VAL A 117 4.29 2.82 -10.70
N TYR A 118 3.69 3.60 -9.82
CA TYR A 118 4.02 3.61 -8.40
C TYR A 118 2.95 2.84 -7.66
N THR A 119 3.32 1.99 -6.71
CA THR A 119 2.35 1.18 -5.97
C THR A 119 2.57 1.22 -4.47
N TYR A 120 1.48 1.43 -3.73
CA TYR A 120 1.50 1.71 -2.30
C TYR A 120 0.48 0.84 -1.56
N PRO A 121 0.83 0.27 -0.40
CA PRO A 121 -0.14 -0.37 0.45
C PRO A 121 -1.06 0.69 1.07
N VAL A 122 -2.35 0.35 1.20
CA VAL A 122 -3.36 1.23 1.79
C VAL A 122 -4.12 0.58 2.93
N GLY A 123 -4.23 1.27 4.05
CA GLY A 123 -5.28 1.03 5.02
C GLY A 123 -6.64 1.46 4.44
N ILE A 124 -7.66 0.65 4.67
CA ILE A 124 -9.01 0.86 4.13
C ILE A 124 -10.05 0.94 5.24
N PHE A 125 -11.30 1.15 4.86
CA PHE A 125 -12.43 1.33 5.76
C PHE A 125 -12.87 0.05 6.50
N ARG A 126 -13.36 0.27 7.72
CA ARG A 126 -14.02 -0.76 8.56
C ARG A 126 -15.41 -1.11 8.01
N PRO A 127 -15.99 -2.26 8.38
CA PRO A 127 -17.37 -2.58 8.03
C PRO A 127 -18.32 -1.44 8.44
N LYS A 128 -19.39 -1.22 7.65
CA LYS A 128 -20.44 -0.19 7.89
C LYS A 128 -20.00 1.27 7.72
N TRP A 129 -18.73 1.53 7.43
CA TRP A 129 -18.25 2.85 7.02
C TRP A 129 -18.35 3.03 5.50
N PRO A 130 -18.32 4.29 5.00
CA PRO A 130 -18.30 4.56 3.57
C PRO A 130 -17.24 3.73 2.85
N ASN A 131 -17.68 3.03 1.81
CA ASN A 131 -16.90 2.07 1.04
C ASN A 131 -16.86 2.51 -0.43
N PRO A 132 -16.13 3.60 -0.76
CA PRO A 132 -16.18 4.20 -2.09
C PRO A 132 -15.80 3.19 -3.18
N LEU A 133 -16.62 3.11 -4.23
CA LEU A 133 -16.36 2.36 -5.46
C LEU A 133 -16.66 3.24 -6.67
N GLY A 134 -16.01 2.93 -7.79
CA GLY A 134 -16.15 3.68 -9.04
C GLY A 134 -15.18 4.85 -9.10
N SER A 135 -15.52 5.87 -9.90
CA SER A 135 -14.59 6.93 -10.28
C SER A 135 -14.88 8.26 -9.59
N THR A 136 -13.81 8.98 -9.30
CA THR A 136 -13.79 10.36 -8.80
C THR A 136 -12.50 11.05 -9.30
N ARG A 137 -12.12 12.16 -8.69
CA ARG A 137 -10.85 12.84 -8.92
C ARG A 137 -10.31 13.45 -7.63
N ILE A 138 -9.03 13.79 -7.61
CA ILE A 138 -8.48 14.66 -6.57
C ILE A 138 -9.04 16.07 -6.76
N ILE A 139 -9.70 16.62 -5.75
CA ILE A 139 -10.30 17.96 -5.80
C ILE A 139 -9.47 19.01 -5.05
N ALA A 140 -8.71 18.58 -4.05
CA ALA A 140 -7.85 19.47 -3.28
C ALA A 140 -6.64 18.73 -2.71
N LYS A 141 -5.66 19.50 -2.26
CA LYS A 141 -4.44 19.03 -1.61
C LYS A 141 -4.22 19.87 -0.36
N VAL A 142 -4.19 19.23 0.79
CA VAL A 142 -4.11 19.89 2.10
C VAL A 142 -2.76 19.56 2.75
N LYS A 143 -2.00 20.59 3.08
CA LYS A 143 -0.80 20.46 3.93
C LYS A 143 -1.19 20.69 5.38
N SER A 144 -0.62 19.90 6.29
CA SER A 144 -0.84 19.99 7.72
C SER A 144 -2.33 20.04 8.05
N PRO A 145 -3.10 18.99 7.66
CA PRO A 145 -4.54 18.99 7.85
C PRO A 145 -4.90 19.10 9.33
N THR A 146 -5.98 19.80 9.64
CA THR A 146 -6.68 19.69 10.91
C THR A 146 -7.84 18.72 10.76
N TRP A 147 -8.19 17.99 11.81
CA TRP A 147 -9.32 17.05 11.75
C TRP A 147 -10.36 17.37 12.83
N THR A 148 -11.54 17.80 12.39
CA THR A 148 -12.72 17.87 13.24
C THR A 148 -13.42 16.52 13.20
N VAL A 149 -13.49 15.85 14.35
CA VAL A 149 -14.04 14.50 14.45
C VAL A 149 -15.55 14.54 14.24
N PRO A 150 -16.10 13.82 13.23
CA PRO A 150 -17.53 13.66 13.06
C PRO A 150 -18.23 13.12 14.32
N LYS A 151 -19.46 13.60 14.60
CA LYS A 151 -20.20 13.23 15.81
C LYS A 151 -20.40 11.72 15.96
N ASN A 152 -20.71 11.02 14.87
CA ASN A 152 -20.88 9.56 14.87
C ASN A 152 -19.61 8.81 15.29
N ILE A 153 -18.42 9.34 14.98
CA ILE A 153 -17.14 8.77 15.43
C ILE A 153 -16.94 9.04 16.92
N GLN A 154 -17.23 10.26 17.40
CA GLN A 154 -17.15 10.59 18.83
C GLN A 154 -18.08 9.68 19.66
N GLU A 155 -19.31 9.47 19.19
CA GLU A 155 -20.29 8.58 19.84
C GLU A 155 -19.83 7.11 19.86
N GLU A 156 -19.22 6.62 18.79
CA GLU A 156 -18.64 5.27 18.74
C GLU A 156 -17.56 5.11 19.83
N HIS A 157 -16.62 6.04 19.88
CA HIS A 157 -15.51 6.05 20.84
C HIS A 157 -15.99 6.17 22.28
N ALA A 158 -16.98 7.04 22.55
CA ALA A 158 -17.60 7.16 23.86
C ALA A 158 -18.30 5.86 24.30
N LYS A 159 -19.01 5.18 23.39
CA LYS A 159 -19.66 3.88 23.67
C LYS A 159 -18.64 2.76 23.94
N ALA A 160 -17.46 2.86 23.35
CA ALA A 160 -16.36 1.92 23.57
C ALA A 160 -15.58 2.19 24.88
N GLY A 161 -15.90 3.27 25.62
CA GLY A 161 -15.17 3.65 26.83
C GLY A 161 -13.84 4.37 26.57
N GLU A 162 -13.59 4.79 25.32
CA GLU A 162 -12.36 5.45 24.88
C GLU A 162 -12.67 6.76 24.15
N PRO A 163 -13.23 7.79 24.84
CA PRO A 163 -13.57 9.05 24.20
C PRO A 163 -12.33 9.72 23.62
N ILE A 164 -12.50 10.30 22.42
CA ILE A 164 -11.44 11.03 21.71
C ILE A 164 -11.76 12.54 21.65
N PRO A 165 -10.75 13.42 21.50
CA PRO A 165 -10.96 14.84 21.29
C PRO A 165 -11.88 15.11 20.09
N ALA A 166 -12.73 16.13 20.18
CA ALA A 166 -13.60 16.56 19.07
C ALA A 166 -12.81 17.19 17.91
N PHE A 167 -11.57 17.60 18.17
CA PHE A 167 -10.70 18.28 17.21
C PHE A 167 -9.25 17.86 17.42
N PHE A 168 -8.58 17.53 16.33
CA PHE A 168 -7.15 17.29 16.28
C PHE A 168 -6.48 18.44 15.49
N PRO A 169 -5.60 19.23 16.12
CA PRO A 169 -4.80 20.22 15.40
C PRO A 169 -3.83 19.53 14.44
N ALA A 170 -3.21 20.29 13.55
CA ALA A 170 -2.11 19.77 12.75
C ALA A 170 -0.93 19.40 13.65
N GLY A 171 -0.24 18.30 13.32
CA GLY A 171 0.93 17.84 14.05
C GLY A 171 1.06 16.31 14.10
N PRO A 172 2.10 15.80 14.79
CA PRO A 172 2.42 14.36 14.84
C PRO A 172 1.28 13.48 15.38
N ASP A 173 0.45 14.03 16.27
CA ASP A 173 -0.67 13.31 16.88
C ASP A 173 -1.95 13.34 16.02
N ASN A 174 -1.94 14.04 14.88
CA ASN A 174 -3.09 14.07 13.99
C ASN A 174 -3.21 12.74 13.24
N PRO A 175 -4.34 12.02 13.34
CA PRO A 175 -4.51 10.74 12.65
C PRO A 175 -4.56 10.87 11.12
N MET A 176 -4.75 12.08 10.59
CA MET A 176 -4.69 12.35 9.15
C MET A 176 -3.25 12.42 8.61
N GLY A 177 -2.22 12.42 9.46
CA GLY A 177 -0.84 12.64 9.02
C GLY A 177 -0.56 14.10 8.66
N GLU A 178 0.48 14.34 7.87
CA GLU A 178 0.90 15.70 7.52
C GLU A 178 0.34 16.16 6.17
N LEU A 179 -0.12 15.24 5.31
CA LEU A 179 -0.49 15.53 3.94
C LEU A 179 -1.76 14.76 3.54
N ALA A 180 -2.72 15.46 2.98
CA ALA A 180 -3.97 14.83 2.51
C ALA A 180 -4.28 15.23 1.07
N LEU A 181 -4.70 14.24 0.28
CA LEU A 181 -5.31 14.40 -1.03
C LEU A 181 -6.82 14.22 -0.87
N GLU A 182 -7.59 15.28 -1.08
CA GLU A 182 -9.05 15.22 -1.00
C GLU A 182 -9.61 14.65 -2.29
N THR A 183 -10.45 13.62 -2.16
CA THR A 183 -11.17 13.04 -3.30
C THR A 183 -12.51 13.75 -3.52
N GLY A 184 -13.10 13.61 -4.70
CA GLY A 184 -14.43 14.14 -4.97
C GLY A 184 -15.58 13.43 -4.24
N TRP A 185 -15.30 12.35 -3.49
CA TRP A 185 -16.28 11.76 -2.58
C TRP A 185 -16.32 12.55 -1.28
N SER A 186 -17.53 12.77 -0.76
CA SER A 186 -17.74 13.56 0.46
C SER A 186 -16.95 12.99 1.64
N GLN A 187 -16.04 13.80 2.18
CA GLN A 187 -15.22 13.49 3.36
C GLN A 187 -14.28 12.28 3.20
N ILE A 188 -13.91 11.91 1.97
CA ILE A 188 -12.97 10.82 1.71
C ILE A 188 -11.65 11.39 1.19
N PHE A 189 -10.56 10.99 1.86
CA PHE A 189 -9.21 11.45 1.57
C PHE A 189 -8.27 10.26 1.36
N ILE A 190 -7.18 10.49 0.63
CA ILE A 190 -5.98 9.66 0.63
C ILE A 190 -4.94 10.44 1.43
N HIS A 191 -4.53 9.93 2.59
CA HIS A 191 -3.67 10.66 3.52
C HIS A 191 -2.75 9.71 4.29
N GLY A 192 -1.72 10.24 4.95
CA GLY A 192 -0.86 9.44 5.82
C GLY A 192 -1.56 9.01 7.10
N THR A 193 -0.80 8.57 8.11
CA THR A 193 -1.38 8.24 9.41
C THR A 193 -0.32 8.28 10.50
N ASN A 194 -0.71 8.69 11.70
CA ASN A 194 0.13 8.58 12.89
C ASN A 194 0.19 7.13 13.46
N LYS A 195 -0.56 6.19 12.87
CA LYS A 195 -0.57 4.76 13.23
C LYS A 195 -0.18 3.91 12.01
N PRO A 196 1.09 3.97 11.55
CA PRO A 196 1.52 3.31 10.31
C PRO A 196 1.30 1.80 10.30
N TRP A 197 1.31 1.16 11.48
CA TRP A 197 1.03 -0.27 11.63
C TRP A 197 -0.37 -0.69 11.17
N GLY A 198 -1.30 0.25 10.99
CA GLY A 198 -2.63 0.01 10.41
C GLY A 198 -2.67 -0.01 8.88
N VAL A 199 -1.59 0.32 8.19
CA VAL A 199 -1.53 0.30 6.72
C VAL A 199 -1.64 -1.15 6.22
N GLY A 200 -2.48 -1.35 5.21
CA GLY A 200 -2.86 -2.68 4.75
C GLY A 200 -3.89 -3.38 5.66
N MET A 201 -4.51 -2.69 6.61
CA MET A 201 -5.63 -3.21 7.43
C MET A 201 -6.96 -2.48 7.15
N ARG A 202 -8.05 -2.94 7.79
CA ARG A 202 -9.34 -2.25 7.81
C ARG A 202 -9.44 -1.42 9.10
N VAL A 203 -9.01 -0.17 9.05
CA VAL A 203 -8.86 0.68 10.24
C VAL A 203 -9.53 2.05 10.12
N SER A 204 -9.85 2.50 8.91
CA SER A 204 -10.39 3.84 8.71
C SER A 204 -11.91 3.90 8.83
N HIS A 205 -12.41 5.12 8.96
CA HIS A 205 -13.83 5.46 8.91
C HIS A 205 -14.28 5.89 7.50
N GLY A 206 -13.52 5.55 6.45
CA GLY A 206 -13.86 5.81 5.06
C GLY A 206 -12.65 6.12 4.17
N CYS A 207 -11.66 6.82 4.71
CA CYS A 207 -10.47 7.25 3.98
C CYS A 207 -9.50 6.10 3.62
N PHE A 208 -8.53 6.40 2.76
CA PHE A 208 -7.40 5.52 2.45
C PHE A 208 -6.15 6.02 3.17
N HIS A 209 -5.58 5.20 4.04
CA HIS A 209 -4.37 5.54 4.80
C HIS A 209 -3.13 4.98 4.09
N VAL A 210 -2.16 5.81 3.77
CA VAL A 210 -0.83 5.37 3.30
C VAL A 210 0.21 5.53 4.41
N TYR A 211 1.40 4.95 4.24
CA TYR A 211 2.51 5.25 5.15
C TYR A 211 2.90 6.74 5.10
N PRO A 212 3.41 7.33 6.20
CA PRO A 212 3.88 8.73 6.23
C PRO A 212 4.90 9.07 5.13
N GLU A 213 5.82 8.18 4.83
CA GLU A 213 6.79 8.34 3.74
C GLU A 213 6.12 8.37 2.36
N ASN A 214 5.01 7.65 2.20
CA ASN A 214 4.27 7.54 0.94
C ASN A 214 3.35 8.74 0.70
N GLU A 215 2.76 9.33 1.75
CA GLU A 215 1.97 10.56 1.58
C GLU A 215 2.83 11.70 1.01
N VAL A 216 4.10 11.80 1.42
CA VAL A 216 5.04 12.83 0.91
C VAL A 216 5.28 12.66 -0.59
N GLN A 217 5.44 11.42 -1.06
CA GLN A 217 5.67 11.14 -2.48
C GLN A 217 4.41 11.38 -3.31
N LEU A 218 3.28 10.79 -2.90
CA LEU A 218 2.00 10.99 -3.56
C LEU A 218 1.62 12.47 -3.61
N PHE A 219 1.79 13.20 -2.51
CA PHE A 219 1.48 14.63 -2.47
C PHE A 219 2.36 15.45 -3.41
N LYS A 220 3.62 15.07 -3.68
CA LYS A 220 4.46 15.76 -4.65
C LYS A 220 4.03 15.48 -6.09
N MET A 221 3.72 14.22 -6.40
CA MET A 221 3.47 13.78 -7.79
C MET A 221 2.03 14.02 -8.25
N VAL A 222 1.05 13.79 -7.39
CA VAL A 222 -0.37 13.84 -7.73
C VAL A 222 -0.85 15.29 -7.83
N LYS A 223 -1.59 15.60 -8.91
CA LYS A 223 -2.15 16.93 -9.16
C LYS A 223 -3.66 16.96 -8.91
N VAL A 224 -4.20 18.11 -8.52
CA VAL A 224 -5.66 18.33 -8.54
C VAL A 224 -6.18 18.04 -9.95
N GLY A 225 -7.32 17.35 -10.02
CA GLY A 225 -7.90 16.83 -11.26
C GLY A 225 -7.43 15.43 -11.65
N THR A 226 -6.42 14.86 -10.99
CA THR A 226 -5.99 13.47 -11.24
C THR A 226 -7.16 12.52 -11.01
N PRO A 227 -7.52 11.66 -11.99
CA PRO A 227 -8.61 10.71 -11.82
C PRO A 227 -8.26 9.67 -10.75
N VAL A 228 -9.27 9.24 -10.01
CA VAL A 228 -9.17 8.20 -8.99
C VAL A 228 -10.27 7.19 -9.25
N THR A 229 -9.93 5.91 -9.35
CA THR A 229 -10.90 4.82 -9.49
C THR A 229 -10.68 3.79 -8.40
N THR A 230 -11.73 3.44 -7.68
CA THR A 230 -11.69 2.38 -6.68
C THR A 230 -12.45 1.16 -7.19
N ILE A 231 -11.79 -0.01 -7.16
CA ILE A 231 -12.31 -1.28 -7.69
C ILE A 231 -12.35 -2.37 -6.63
N ASP A 232 -13.23 -3.36 -6.83
CA ASP A 232 -13.34 -4.59 -6.03
C ASP A 232 -12.91 -5.80 -6.88
N GLN A 233 -11.60 -6.01 -7.00
CA GLN A 233 -11.04 -7.15 -7.76
C GLN A 233 -10.30 -8.09 -6.80
N PRO A 234 -11.01 -9.05 -6.16
CA PRO A 234 -10.39 -10.01 -5.24
C PRO A 234 -9.55 -11.07 -5.95
N TYR A 235 -9.73 -11.25 -7.25
CA TYR A 235 -8.91 -12.14 -8.06
C TYR A 235 -8.44 -11.35 -9.28
N VAL A 236 -7.13 -11.31 -9.48
CA VAL A 236 -6.53 -10.66 -10.64
C VAL A 236 -5.66 -11.67 -11.38
N VAL A 237 -5.83 -11.71 -12.69
CA VAL A 237 -5.11 -12.63 -13.58
C VAL A 237 -4.11 -11.82 -14.39
N GLY A 238 -2.92 -12.36 -14.51
CA GLY A 238 -1.86 -11.71 -15.26
C GLY A 238 -1.01 -12.68 -16.06
N THR A 239 -0.35 -12.14 -17.07
CA THR A 239 0.61 -12.87 -17.87
C THR A 239 1.97 -12.23 -17.72
N ASN A 240 3.01 -13.05 -17.58
CA ASN A 240 4.37 -12.55 -17.77
C ASN A 240 4.67 -12.39 -19.27
N GLY A 241 5.77 -11.74 -19.60
CA GLY A 241 6.19 -11.52 -21.00
C GLY A 241 6.42 -12.79 -21.82
N ASN A 242 6.44 -13.96 -21.18
CA ASN A 242 6.65 -15.27 -21.81
C ASN A 242 5.32 -16.04 -21.99
N GLY A 243 4.17 -15.43 -21.68
CA GLY A 243 2.85 -16.05 -21.82
C GLY A 243 2.44 -16.99 -20.68
N GLN A 244 3.23 -17.07 -19.60
CA GLN A 244 2.84 -17.82 -18.41
C GLN A 244 1.76 -17.06 -17.63
N LEU A 245 0.70 -17.77 -17.25
CA LEU A 245 -0.43 -17.23 -16.51
C LEU A 245 -0.17 -17.25 -14.99
N TYR A 246 -0.57 -16.17 -14.33
CA TYR A 246 -0.51 -15.97 -12.89
C TYR A 246 -1.88 -15.54 -12.38
N LEU A 247 -2.19 -15.95 -11.15
CA LEU A 247 -3.39 -15.54 -10.42
C LEU A 247 -2.94 -15.01 -9.06
N GLN A 248 -3.37 -13.80 -8.71
CA GLN A 248 -3.31 -13.32 -7.33
C GLN A 248 -4.72 -13.29 -6.76
N SER A 249 -4.86 -13.82 -5.55
CA SER A 249 -6.13 -13.91 -4.84
C SER A 249 -6.04 -13.17 -3.51
N PHE A 250 -7.04 -12.36 -3.24
CA PHE A 250 -7.17 -11.54 -2.05
C PHE A 250 -8.50 -11.86 -1.36
N LYS A 251 -8.53 -11.72 -0.04
CA LYS A 251 -9.77 -11.91 0.73
C LYS A 251 -10.79 -10.86 0.28
N PRO A 252 -11.99 -11.26 -0.22
CA PRO A 252 -13.02 -10.32 -0.62
C PRO A 252 -13.44 -9.40 0.54
N VAL A 253 -13.82 -8.17 0.21
CA VAL A 253 -14.37 -7.23 1.20
C VAL A 253 -15.89 -7.39 1.23
N GLU A 254 -16.41 -7.91 2.34
CA GLU A 254 -17.83 -8.24 2.52
C GLU A 254 -18.79 -7.08 2.19
N ALA A 255 -18.36 -5.84 2.38
CA ALA A 255 -19.15 -4.65 2.06
C ALA A 255 -19.55 -4.56 0.57
N TYR A 256 -18.85 -5.31 -0.30
CA TYR A 256 -19.09 -5.39 -1.74
C TYR A 256 -19.72 -6.70 -2.19
N ALA A 257 -20.01 -7.62 -1.26
CA ALA A 257 -20.73 -8.86 -1.53
C ALA A 257 -22.24 -8.60 -1.71
N LYS A 258 -22.62 -7.83 -2.74
CA LYS A 258 -24.02 -7.73 -3.17
C LYS A 258 -24.31 -8.92 -4.10
N GLY A 259 -24.79 -10.02 -3.52
CA GLY A 259 -25.45 -11.13 -4.24
C GLY A 259 -24.75 -11.62 -5.50
N GLY A 260 -23.62 -12.32 -5.35
CA GLY A 260 -22.89 -12.94 -6.45
C GLY A 260 -21.59 -13.57 -5.96
N ASN A 261 -21.23 -14.73 -6.52
CA ASN A 261 -19.98 -15.41 -6.19
C ASN A 261 -18.77 -14.50 -6.53
N ALA A 262 -17.79 -14.40 -5.63
CA ALA A 262 -16.56 -13.62 -5.85
C ALA A 262 -15.78 -14.05 -7.11
N GLN A 263 -15.91 -15.32 -7.51
CA GLN A 263 -15.32 -15.86 -8.75
C GLN A 263 -16.01 -15.29 -10.00
N GLN A 264 -17.32 -15.04 -9.96
CA GLN A 264 -18.07 -14.46 -11.08
C GLN A 264 -17.63 -13.01 -11.33
N ARG A 265 -17.42 -12.23 -10.27
CA ARG A 265 -16.93 -10.84 -10.37
C ARG A 265 -15.54 -10.71 -10.99
N ALA A 266 -14.72 -11.74 -10.90
CA ALA A 266 -13.38 -11.76 -11.49
C ALA A 266 -13.40 -12.07 -13.00
N VAL A 267 -14.47 -12.70 -13.50
CA VAL A 267 -14.65 -13.00 -14.93
C VAL A 267 -15.31 -11.83 -15.65
N ASP A 268 -16.20 -11.10 -14.96
CA ASP A 268 -16.98 -10.00 -15.53
C ASP A 268 -16.22 -8.65 -15.55
N ALA A 269 -14.95 -8.62 -15.12
CA ALA A 269 -14.10 -7.43 -14.98
C ALA A 269 -13.11 -7.26 -16.12
#